data_AF-A0AA86W3A3-F1
#
_entry.id   AF-A0AA86W3A3-F1
#
_cell.length_a   1.000
_cell.length_b   1.000
_cell.length_c   1.000
_cell.angle_alpha   90.00
_cell.angle_beta   90.00
_cell.angle_gamma   90.00
#
_symmetry.space_group_name_H-M   'P 1'
#
loop_
_entity.id
_entity.type
_entity.pdbx_description
1 polymer ?
#
loop_
_entity_poly.entity_id
_entity_poly.type
_entity_poly.pdbx_seq_one_letter_code
_entity_poly.pdbx_strand_id
1 'polypeptide(L)'
;MAPEYANYGHFSVKSDVFSFGVLVLEIVSGLKNSDIRDGDYAEHLISFAWRNWREGTAFNIVDQTLHNNSRDEIMRCIHIGLLCVQENVTSRPTMATVVIMFNSNSFTLPLPSQPAYSLNARDPPDTSSDESRINSMQASANEASISELDPR
;
A
#
# COMPACT_ATOMS: atom_id res chain seq x y z
N MET A 1 -7.66 -2.18 0.86
CA MET A 1 -8.36 -3.07 -0.10
C MET A 1 -7.55 -3.13 -1.39
N ALA A 2 -7.71 -4.17 -2.20
CA ALA A 2 -7.06 -4.24 -3.53
C ALA A 2 -7.54 -3.07 -4.42
N PRO A 3 -6.64 -2.42 -5.18
CA PRO A 3 -6.98 -1.21 -5.92
C PRO A 3 -8.04 -1.44 -6.99
N GLU A 4 -7.97 -2.55 -7.71
CA GLU A 4 -8.92 -2.87 -8.77
C GLU A 4 -10.34 -3.12 -8.21
N TYR A 5 -10.42 -3.63 -6.99
CA TYR A 5 -11.69 -3.83 -6.30
C TYR A 5 -12.23 -2.51 -5.74
N ALA A 6 -11.38 -1.70 -5.10
CA ALA A 6 -11.78 -0.42 -4.50
C ALA A 6 -12.19 0.62 -5.56
N ASN A 7 -11.44 0.71 -6.66
CA ASN A 7 -11.65 1.74 -7.68
C ASN A 7 -12.74 1.36 -8.69
N TYR A 8 -12.85 0.08 -9.04
CA TYR A 8 -13.70 -0.38 -10.15
C TYR A 8 -14.69 -1.50 -9.77
N GLY A 9 -14.68 -1.98 -8.52
CA GLY A 9 -15.53 -3.08 -8.09
C GLY A 9 -15.12 -4.44 -8.64
N HIS A 10 -13.92 -4.58 -9.21
CA HIS A 10 -13.43 -5.85 -9.78
C HIS A 10 -12.97 -6.81 -8.68
N PHE A 11 -13.86 -7.68 -8.22
CA PHE A 11 -13.56 -8.75 -7.28
C PHE A 11 -13.00 -9.99 -7.96
N SER A 12 -11.97 -10.61 -7.38
CA SER A 12 -11.36 -11.84 -7.89
C SER A 12 -10.57 -12.59 -6.82
N VAL A 13 -10.14 -13.81 -7.13
CA VAL A 13 -9.16 -14.54 -6.31
C VAL A 13 -7.87 -13.72 -6.09
N LYS A 14 -7.50 -12.84 -7.03
CA LYS A 14 -6.31 -11.98 -6.88
C LYS A 14 -6.53 -10.79 -5.95
N SER A 15 -7.77 -10.32 -5.78
CA SER A 15 -8.08 -9.33 -4.74
C SER A 15 -8.07 -9.97 -3.34
N ASP A 16 -8.39 -11.27 -3.23
CA ASP A 16 -8.24 -12.02 -1.98
C ASP A 16 -6.75 -12.21 -1.63
N VAL A 17 -5.90 -12.55 -2.61
CA VAL A 17 -4.44 -12.62 -2.41
C VAL A 17 -3.88 -11.29 -1.91
N PHE A 18 -4.32 -10.16 -2.49
CA PHE A 18 -3.91 -8.84 -2.02
C PHE A 18 -4.30 -8.62 -0.56
N SER A 19 -5.55 -8.92 -0.20
CA SER A 19 -6.05 -8.74 1.16
C SER A 19 -5.33 -9.64 2.17
N PHE A 20 -4.98 -10.86 1.76
CA PHE A 20 -4.11 -11.74 2.54
C PHE A 20 -2.72 -11.12 2.76
N GLY A 21 -2.13 -10.53 1.71
CA GLY A 21 -0.84 -9.83 1.82
C GLY A 21 -0.87 -8.68 2.83
N VAL A 22 -1.94 -7.88 2.82
CA VAL A 22 -2.16 -6.82 3.83
C VAL A 22 -2.21 -7.42 5.22
N LEU A 23 -3.00 -8.48 5.42
CA LEU A 23 -3.13 -9.14 6.72
C LEU A 23 -1.79 -9.68 7.24
N VAL A 24 -0.95 -10.27 6.38
CA VAL A 24 0.39 -10.72 6.77
C VAL A 24 1.24 -9.55 7.26
N LEU A 25 1.22 -8.42 6.56
CA LEU A 25 1.97 -7.22 6.95
C LEU A 25 1.42 -6.63 8.26
N GLU A 26 0.10 -6.64 8.47
CA GLU A 26 -0.53 -6.20 9.73
C GLU A 26 -0.09 -7.09 10.90
N ILE A 27 -0.07 -8.42 10.72
CA ILE A 27 0.37 -9.36 11.76
C ILE A 27 1.85 -9.15 12.12
N VAL A 28 2.72 -9.02 11.12
CA VAL A 28 4.15 -8.85 11.37
C VAL A 28 4.47 -7.51 12.03
N SER A 29 3.70 -6.46 11.69
CA SER A 29 3.95 -5.12 12.22
C SER A 29 3.20 -4.78 13.50
N GLY A 30 2.12 -5.50 13.82
CA GLY A 30 1.20 -5.13 14.90
C GLY A 30 0.41 -3.85 14.61
N LEU A 31 0.53 -3.28 13.40
CA LEU A 31 -0.12 -2.05 12.98
C LEU A 31 -1.30 -2.38 12.07
N LYS A 32 -2.43 -1.68 12.23
CA LYS A 32 -3.49 -1.76 11.22
C LYS A 32 -3.11 -0.94 10.00
N ASN A 33 -3.66 -1.30 8.85
CA ASN A 33 -3.39 -0.62 7.58
C ASN A 33 -3.74 0.89 7.57
N SER A 34 -4.53 1.37 8.53
CA SER A 34 -4.91 2.78 8.73
C SER A 34 -4.13 3.51 9.83
N ASP A 35 -3.30 2.82 10.61
CA ASP A 35 -2.87 3.32 11.93
C ASP A 35 -1.49 4.00 11.91
N ILE A 36 -0.78 4.04 10.77
CA ILE A 36 0.54 4.69 10.71
C ILE A 36 0.36 6.20 10.56
N ARG A 37 0.50 6.89 11.68
CA ARG A 37 0.54 8.35 11.76
C ARG A 37 1.94 8.78 12.16
N ASP A 38 2.66 9.42 11.25
CA ASP A 38 3.90 10.13 11.57
C ASP A 38 3.62 11.64 11.56
N GLY A 39 3.24 12.17 12.73
CA GLY A 39 2.80 13.57 12.86
C GLY A 39 1.57 13.89 12.01
N ASP A 40 1.71 14.85 11.10
CA ASP A 40 0.65 15.29 10.16
C ASP A 40 0.54 14.39 8.90
N TYR A 41 1.44 13.41 8.73
CA TYR A 41 1.43 12.51 7.58
C TYR A 41 0.85 11.14 7.98
N ALA A 42 -0.30 10.81 7.41
CA ALA A 42 -0.82 9.45 7.43
C ALA A 42 -0.14 8.65 6.31
N GLU A 43 0.68 7.66 6.67
CA GLU A 43 1.24 6.71 5.72
C GLU A 43 0.40 5.43 5.76
N HIS A 44 0.13 4.80 4.61
CA HIS A 44 -0.48 3.47 4.62
C HIS A 44 0.56 2.41 4.98
N LEU A 45 0.19 1.38 5.72
CA LEU A 45 1.10 0.29 6.11
C LEU A 45 1.87 -0.31 4.94
N ILE A 46 1.20 -0.48 3.81
CA ILE A 46 1.81 -1.01 2.58
C ILE A 46 2.96 -0.10 2.10
N SER A 47 2.76 1.23 2.11
CA SER A 47 3.77 2.21 1.70
C SER A 47 4.95 2.21 2.66
N PHE A 48 4.67 2.17 3.97
CA PHE A 48 5.70 2.09 5.01
C PHE A 48 6.54 0.81 4.88
N ALA A 49 5.89 -0.34 4.70
CA ALA A 49 6.54 -1.62 4.49
C ALA A 49 7.39 -1.63 3.22
N TRP A 50 6.86 -1.10 2.12
CA TRP A 50 7.59 -1.00 0.85
C TRP A 50 8.82 -0.11 0.94
N ARG A 51 8.70 1.06 1.57
CA ARG A 51 9.83 1.98 1.78
C ARG A 51 10.96 1.32 2.56
N ASN A 52 10.65 0.73 3.71
CA ASN A 52 11.64 0.01 4.52
C ASN A 52 12.23 -1.19 3.77
N TRP A 53 11.44 -1.88 2.94
CA TRP A 53 11.95 -2.95 2.08
C TRP A 53 13.00 -2.44 1.07
N ARG A 54 12.69 -1.36 0.34
CA ARG A 54 13.63 -0.78 -0.63
C ARG A 54 14.91 -0.24 0.02
N GLU A 55 14.79 0.30 1.23
CA GLU A 55 15.92 0.87 1.99
C GLU A 55 16.76 -0.20 2.71
N GLY A 56 16.37 -1.48 2.65
CA GLY A 56 17.06 -2.56 3.35
C GLY A 56 16.82 -2.56 4.86
N THR A 57 15.84 -1.81 5.32
CA THR A 57 15.47 -1.59 6.73
C THR A 57 14.16 -2.29 7.09
N ALA A 58 13.71 -3.29 6.32
CA ALA A 58 12.44 -3.99 6.51
C ALA A 58 12.21 -4.52 7.95
N PHE A 59 13.25 -4.85 8.70
CA PHE A 59 13.08 -5.29 10.09
C PHE A 59 12.51 -4.19 11.01
N ASN A 60 12.61 -2.91 10.63
CA ASN A 60 12.04 -1.80 11.39
C ASN A 60 10.51 -1.82 11.46
N ILE A 61 9.85 -2.55 10.57
CA ILE A 61 8.38 -2.64 10.60
C ILE A 61 7.89 -3.71 11.57
N VAL A 62 8.77 -4.53 12.13
CA VAL A 62 8.41 -5.72 12.91
C VAL A 62 7.95 -5.30 14.31
N ASP A 63 6.84 -5.88 14.76
CA ASP A 63 6.35 -5.69 16.12
C ASP A 63 7.38 -6.18 17.15
N GLN A 64 7.60 -5.40 18.21
CA GLN A 64 8.59 -5.70 19.24
C GLN A 64 8.34 -7.04 19.94
N THR A 65 7.08 -7.48 20.04
CA THR A 65 6.72 -8.78 20.60
C THR A 65 7.22 -9.95 19.76
N LEU A 66 7.51 -9.73 18.47
CA LEU A 66 8.03 -10.74 17.56
C LEU A 66 9.56 -10.81 17.53
N HIS A 67 10.29 -9.88 18.17
CA HIS A 67 11.76 -9.80 18.10
C HIS A 67 12.52 -11.04 18.61
N ASN A 68 11.89 -11.86 19.45
CA ASN A 68 12.47 -13.09 19.97
C ASN A 68 12.32 -14.30 19.01
N ASN A 69 11.59 -14.14 17.90
CA ASN A 69 11.39 -15.19 16.90
C ASN A 69 12.48 -15.18 15.82
N SER A 70 12.44 -16.17 14.93
CA SER A 70 13.39 -16.28 13.82
C SER A 70 13.31 -15.07 12.88
N ARG A 71 14.40 -14.31 12.82
CA ARG A 71 14.52 -13.15 11.93
C ARG A 71 14.30 -13.54 10.46
N ASP A 72 14.81 -14.69 10.04
CA ASP A 72 14.70 -15.14 8.65
C ASP A 72 13.25 -15.47 8.27
N GLU A 73 12.51 -16.09 9.19
CA GLU A 73 11.08 -16.38 8.98
C GLU A 73 10.26 -15.09 8.92
N ILE A 74 10.53 -14.13 9.80
CA ILE A 74 9.86 -12.82 9.79
C ILE A 74 10.15 -12.07 8.49
N MET A 75 11.42 -11.99 8.08
CA MET A 75 11.81 -11.34 6.83
C MET A 75 11.16 -12.03 5.62
N ARG A 76 11.02 -13.36 5.66
CA ARG A 76 10.31 -14.14 4.65
C ARG A 76 8.82 -13.79 4.61
N CYS A 77 8.17 -13.64 5.77
CA CYS A 77 6.78 -13.18 5.85
C CYS A 77 6.60 -11.79 5.23
N ILE A 78 7.50 -10.85 5.51
CA ILE A 78 7.46 -9.50 4.91
C ILE A 78 7.59 -9.60 3.39
N HIS A 79 8.56 -10.37 2.89
CA HIS A 79 8.77 -10.57 1.45
C HIS A 79 7.53 -11.16 0.77
N ILE A 80 6.95 -12.23 1.33
CA ILE A 80 5.74 -12.86 0.79
C ILE A 80 4.54 -11.90 0.85
N GLY A 81 4.40 -11.14 1.94
CA GLY A 81 3.39 -10.09 2.07
C GLY A 81 3.49 -9.06 0.96
N LEU A 82 4.70 -8.55 0.70
CA LEU A 82 4.97 -7.60 -0.40
C LEU A 82 4.67 -8.17 -1.78
N LEU A 83 4.98 -9.44 -2.03
CA LEU A 83 4.62 -10.13 -3.28
C LEU A 83 3.11 -10.20 -3.50
N CYS A 84 2.34 -10.36 -2.42
CA CYS A 84 0.88 -10.44 -2.47
C CYS A 84 0.20 -9.08 -2.72
N VAL A 85 0.80 -7.97 -2.27
CA VAL A 85 0.22 -6.61 -2.39
C VAL A 85 0.72 -5.83 -3.61
N GLN A 86 1.37 -6.48 -4.57
CA GLN A 86 1.83 -5.85 -5.80
C GLN A 86 0.69 -5.17 -6.58
N GLU A 87 0.98 -4.01 -7.17
CA GLU A 87 0.00 -3.24 -7.93
C GLU A 87 -0.56 -4.03 -9.11
N ASN A 88 0.35 -4.60 -9.92
CA ASN A 88 -0.03 -5.46 -11.04
C ASN A 88 -0.64 -6.78 -10.53
N VAL A 89 -1.93 -6.96 -10.80
CA VAL A 89 -2.73 -8.15 -10.46
C VAL A 89 -2.10 -9.46 -10.95
N THR A 90 -1.44 -9.42 -12.11
CA THR A 90 -0.79 -10.61 -12.70
C THR A 90 0.49 -11.01 -11.97
N SER A 91 1.21 -10.04 -11.39
CA SER A 91 2.45 -10.27 -10.63
C SER A 91 2.20 -10.91 -9.25
N ARG A 92 0.99 -10.77 -8.69
CA ARG A 92 0.63 -11.38 -7.41
C ARG A 92 0.70 -12.92 -7.52
N PRO A 93 1.28 -13.65 -6.55
CA PRO A 93 1.31 -15.10 -6.58
C PRO A 93 -0.09 -15.72 -6.48
N THR A 94 -0.20 -17.01 -6.76
CA THR A 94 -1.40 -17.77 -6.38
C THR A 94 -1.31 -18.19 -4.91
N MET A 95 -2.43 -18.44 -4.24
CA MET A 95 -2.39 -18.94 -2.85
C MET A 95 -1.64 -20.28 -2.73
N ALA A 96 -1.71 -21.16 -3.74
CA ALA A 96 -0.92 -22.39 -3.76
C ALA A 96 0.60 -22.09 -3.75
N THR A 97 1.03 -21.10 -4.54
CA THR A 97 2.42 -20.62 -4.53
C THR A 97 2.80 -20.04 -3.18
N VAL A 98 1.94 -19.23 -2.56
CA VAL A 98 2.16 -18.65 -1.22
C VAL A 98 2.40 -19.74 -0.17
N VAL A 99 1.62 -20.81 -0.17
CA VAL A 99 1.80 -21.95 0.75
C VAL A 99 3.18 -22.60 0.56
N ILE A 100 3.61 -22.81 -0.69
CA ILE A 100 4.95 -23.35 -0.98
C ILE A 100 6.03 -22.39 -0.47
N MET A 101 5.85 -21.09 -0.72
CA MET A 101 6.77 -20.06 -0.27
C MET A 101 6.95 -20.08 1.25
N PHE A 102 5.90 -20.30 2.05
CA PHE A 102 6.02 -20.42 3.51
C PHE A 102 6.68 -21.72 3.97
N ASN A 103 6.39 -22.85 3.32
CA ASN A 103 6.82 -24.17 3.81
C ASN A 103 8.22 -24.60 3.32
N SER A 104 8.79 -23.92 2.33
CA SER A 104 10.05 -24.35 1.69
C SER A 104 11.14 -23.29 1.79
N ASN A 105 12.03 -23.39 2.79
CA ASN A 105 13.13 -22.44 2.98
C ASN A 105 14.11 -22.38 1.78
N SER A 106 14.17 -23.45 0.98
CA SER A 106 14.97 -23.52 -0.26
C SER A 106 14.32 -22.84 -1.48
N PHE A 107 13.05 -22.45 -1.39
CA PHE A 107 12.37 -21.76 -2.48
C PHE A 107 12.86 -20.32 -2.59
N THR A 108 13.48 -19.99 -3.73
CA THR A 108 13.92 -18.63 -4.05
C THR A 108 12.73 -17.75 -4.36
N LEU A 109 12.50 -16.73 -3.52
CA LEU A 109 11.42 -15.78 -3.71
C LEU A 109 11.78 -14.75 -4.79
N PRO A 110 10.87 -14.45 -5.74
CA PRO A 110 11.08 -13.38 -6.71
C PRO A 110 11.14 -12.02 -6.01
N LEU A 111 11.84 -11.05 -6.60
CA LEU A 111 11.88 -9.69 -6.05
C LEU A 111 10.49 -9.03 -6.18
N PRO A 112 9.92 -8.46 -5.11
CA PRO A 112 8.62 -7.79 -5.20
C PRO A 112 8.76 -6.49 -5.99
N SER A 113 7.76 -6.18 -6.82
CA SER A 113 7.61 -4.86 -7.44
C SER A 113 6.80 -3.91 -6.55
N GLN A 114 6.70 -2.66 -6.99
CA GLN A 114 5.95 -1.62 -6.27
C GLN A 114 4.49 -2.06 -5.96
N PRO A 115 4.05 -1.94 -4.70
CA PRO A 115 2.67 -2.14 -4.31
C PRO A 115 1.75 -1.01 -4.78
N ALA A 116 0.46 -1.31 -4.84
CA ALA A 116 -0.56 -0.30 -5.09
C ALA A 116 -0.53 0.79 -4.01
N TYR A 117 -0.79 2.05 -4.40
CA TYR A 117 -0.86 3.21 -3.49
C TYR A 117 0.45 3.58 -2.77
N SER A 118 1.62 3.12 -3.26
CA SER A 118 2.94 3.47 -2.71
C SER A 118 3.33 4.96 -2.85
N LEU A 119 2.50 5.81 -3.44
CA LEU A 119 2.81 7.23 -3.64
C LEU A 119 2.29 8.05 -2.46
N ASN A 120 3.21 8.43 -1.56
CA ASN A 120 3.26 9.76 -0.92
C ASN A 120 4.62 9.98 -0.23
N ALA A 121 5.65 10.26 -1.05
CA ALA A 121 6.78 11.11 -0.68
C ALA A 121 7.35 11.69 -1.99
N ARG A 122 6.88 12.90 -2.35
CA ARG A 122 7.36 13.82 -3.40
C ARG A 122 8.49 13.31 -4.32
N ASP A 123 8.16 13.02 -5.57
CA ASP A 123 9.02 13.47 -6.66
C ASP A 123 8.65 14.94 -6.95
N PRO A 124 9.59 15.91 -6.91
CA PRO A 124 9.30 17.26 -7.37
C PRO A 124 8.99 17.22 -8.87
N PRO A 125 8.02 18.00 -9.36
CA PRO A 125 7.82 18.12 -10.80
C PRO A 125 9.07 18.77 -11.40
N ASP A 126 9.67 18.08 -12.37
CA ASP A 126 10.72 18.62 -13.23
C ASP A 126 10.26 19.96 -13.79
N THR A 127 10.82 21.03 -13.24
CA THR A 127 10.56 22.39 -13.67
C THR A 127 11.46 22.67 -14.87
N SER A 128 10.97 22.37 -16.08
CA SER A 128 11.47 23.00 -17.29
C SER A 128 10.41 23.97 -17.82
N SER A 129 10.63 25.24 -17.47
CA SER A 129 10.31 26.47 -18.20
C SER A 129 9.43 26.36 -19.45
N ASP A 130 8.29 27.06 -19.44
CA ASP A 130 8.21 28.33 -20.19
C ASP A 130 7.04 29.21 -19.76
N GLU A 131 7.33 30.50 -19.64
CA GLU A 131 6.41 31.58 -19.31
C GLU A 131 5.41 31.85 -20.45
N SER A 132 4.14 32.09 -20.12
CA SER A 132 3.43 33.26 -20.66
C SER A 132 2.24 33.65 -19.79
N ARG A 133 2.35 34.84 -19.21
CA ARG A 133 1.31 35.62 -18.53
C ARG A 133 0.10 35.83 -19.43
N ILE A 134 -1.13 35.83 -18.88
CA ILE A 134 -2.25 36.74 -19.23
C ILE A 134 -3.25 36.80 -18.05
N ASN A 135 -3.37 38.01 -17.49
CA ASN A 135 -4.51 38.74 -16.91
C ASN A 135 -5.61 38.08 -16.03
N SER A 136 -5.69 38.62 -14.80
CA SER A 136 -6.80 39.39 -14.21
C SER A 136 -8.24 38.87 -14.27
N MET A 137 -8.77 38.64 -13.06
CA MET A 137 -10.16 38.86 -12.60
C MET A 137 -11.31 38.18 -13.36
N GLN A 138 -11.86 37.13 -12.77
CA GLN A 138 -13.31 37.03 -12.51
C GLN A 138 -13.59 35.90 -11.51
N ALA A 139 -14.05 36.27 -10.31
CA ALA A 139 -14.70 35.33 -9.39
C ALA A 139 -16.07 34.99 -9.98
N SER A 140 -16.27 33.73 -10.39
CA SER A 140 -17.56 33.21 -10.80
C SER A 140 -18.26 32.63 -9.57
N ALA A 141 -19.45 33.15 -9.28
CA ALA A 141 -20.30 32.70 -8.19
C ALA A 141 -21.03 31.41 -8.60
N ASN A 142 -20.92 30.36 -7.80
CA ASN A 142 -21.83 29.22 -7.87
C ASN A 142 -22.91 29.38 -6.81
N GLU A 143 -24.15 29.60 -7.26
CA GLU A 143 -25.36 29.50 -6.44
C GLU A 143 -25.55 28.05 -5.99
N ALA A 144 -25.37 27.77 -4.71
CA ALA A 144 -25.75 26.49 -4.12
C ALA A 144 -27.27 26.46 -3.92
N SER A 145 -27.98 25.57 -4.64
CA SER A 145 -29.37 25.26 -4.35
C SER A 145 -29.46 24.47 -3.05
N ILE A 146 -30.03 25.07 -2.01
CA ILE A 146 -30.37 24.41 -0.75
C ILE A 146 -31.69 23.66 -0.96
N SER A 147 -31.68 22.33 -0.83
CA SER A 147 -32.92 21.55 -0.71
C SER A 147 -33.29 21.43 0.76
N GLU A 148 -34.40 22.05 1.16
CA GLU A 148 -35.00 21.83 2.48
C GLU A 148 -35.72 20.46 2.51
N LEU A 149 -35.46 19.70 3.57
CA LEU A 149 -36.15 18.44 3.86
C LEU A 149 -37.24 18.70 4.90
N ASP A 150 -38.50 18.57 4.52
CA ASP A 150 -39.62 18.59 5.45
C ASP A 150 -39.73 17.24 6.19
N PRO A 151 -39.87 17.23 7.54
CA PRO A 151 -40.12 16.01 8.30
C PRO A 151 -41.58 15.54 8.14
N ARG A 152 -41.76 14.22 8.00
CA ARG A 152 -43.05 13.54 8.13
C ARG A 152 -43.31 13.09 9.56
#